data_AF-A0A821RD77-F1
#
_entry.id   AF-A0A821RD77-F1
#
_cell.length_a   1.000
_cell.length_b   1.000
_cell.length_c   1.000
_cell.angle_alpha   90.00
_cell.angle_beta   90.00
_cell.angle_gamma   90.00
#
_symmetry.space_group_name_H-M   'P 1'
#
loop_
_entity.id
_entity.type
_entity.pdbx_description
1 polymer ?
#
loop_
_entity_poly.entity_id
_entity_poly.type
_entity_poly.pdbx_seq_one_letter_code
_entity_poly.pdbx_strand_id
1 'polypeptide(L)'
;AVDVPSLHGLINVIVFPIDGPRPHPEEMSGGDLDGDTFWISNDPQLIFQTNEEPFDYHDQAVEAEKEAQMNMNKQLTIDDVCHFFVEYIEADNLGIVANTHMAFADQLDDGCKSEQCLKLARMH
;
A
#
# COMPACT_ATOMS: atom_id res chain seq x y z
N ALA A 1 12.92 -18.29 -2.57
CA ALA A 1 14.07 -17.67 -1.88
C ALA A 1 15.37 -18.11 -2.55
N VAL A 2 16.37 -17.24 -2.59
CA VAL A 2 17.71 -17.55 -3.13
C VAL A 2 18.72 -17.30 -2.02
N ASP A 3 19.59 -18.26 -1.76
CA ASP A 3 20.69 -18.09 -0.79
C ASP A 3 21.89 -17.41 -1.45
N VAL A 4 22.37 -16.33 -0.86
CA VAL A 4 23.47 -15.52 -1.39
C VAL A 4 24.56 -15.42 -0.32
N PRO A 5 25.70 -16.13 -0.48
CA PRO A 5 26.73 -16.22 0.57
C PRO A 5 27.28 -14.87 1.06
N SER A 6 27.35 -13.86 0.18
CA SER A 6 27.83 -12.52 0.56
C SER A 6 26.88 -11.78 1.51
N LEU A 7 25.62 -12.23 1.65
CA LEU A 7 24.61 -11.63 2.51
C LEU A 7 24.44 -12.34 3.85
N HIS A 8 25.20 -13.41 4.12
CA HIS A 8 25.08 -14.20 5.36
C HIS A 8 25.32 -13.42 6.66
N GLY A 9 25.93 -12.24 6.59
CA GLY A 9 26.07 -11.32 7.74
C GLY A 9 24.77 -10.60 8.13
N LEU A 10 23.75 -10.63 7.26
CA LEU A 10 22.44 -10.04 7.51
C LEU A 10 21.52 -11.09 8.14
N ILE A 11 21.11 -10.85 9.38
CA ILE A 11 20.37 -11.81 10.20
C ILE A 11 19.03 -11.20 10.60
N ASN A 12 17.97 -12.02 10.61
CA ASN A 12 16.60 -11.62 10.96
C ASN A 12 16.03 -10.50 10.07
N VAL A 13 16.45 -10.48 8.81
CA VAL A 13 15.95 -9.56 7.79
C VAL A 13 15.67 -10.32 6.50
N ILE A 14 14.76 -9.78 5.70
CA ILE A 14 14.62 -10.14 4.29
C ILE A 14 15.39 -9.12 3.46
N VAL A 15 16.05 -9.57 2.40
CA VAL A 15 16.77 -8.70 1.47
C VAL A 15 16.06 -8.76 0.13
N PHE A 16 15.53 -7.62 -0.31
CA PHE A 16 14.95 -7.48 -1.64
C PHE A 16 16.01 -7.05 -2.66
N PRO A 17 15.91 -7.49 -3.93
CA PRO A 17 16.71 -6.93 -5.00
C PRO A 17 16.45 -5.42 -5.16
N ILE A 18 17.50 -4.69 -5.55
CA ILE A 18 17.41 -3.27 -5.92
C ILE A 18 17.11 -3.06 -7.40
N ASP A 19 17.39 -4.09 -8.22
CA ASP A 19 17.16 -4.07 -9.66
C ASP A 19 15.83 -4.73 -9.97
N GLY A 20 15.03 -4.09 -10.81
CA GLY A 20 13.72 -4.57 -11.20
C GLY A 20 12.87 -3.46 -11.81
N PRO A 21 11.70 -3.80 -12.36
CA PRO A 21 10.76 -2.79 -12.87
C PRO A 21 10.13 -1.97 -11.75
N ARG A 22 10.01 -2.54 -10.54
CA ARG A 22 9.37 -1.92 -9.37
C ARG A 22 9.95 -2.52 -8.07
N PRO A 23 10.12 -1.73 -7.00
CA PRO A 23 10.49 -2.26 -5.69
C PRO A 23 9.42 -3.21 -5.13
N HIS A 24 9.84 -4.40 -4.68
CA HIS A 24 8.91 -5.39 -4.11
C HIS A 24 8.12 -4.90 -2.87
N PRO A 25 8.69 -4.11 -1.94
CA PRO A 25 7.89 -3.51 -0.87
C PRO A 25 6.70 -2.69 -1.38
N GLU A 26 6.91 -1.90 -2.43
CA GLU A 26 5.88 -1.06 -3.04
C GLU A 26 4.78 -1.90 -3.72
N GLU A 27 5.14 -3.06 -4.29
CA GLU A 27 4.20 -4.02 -4.86
C GLU A 27 3.28 -4.64 -3.79
N MET A 28 3.70 -4.65 -2.53
CA MET A 28 2.97 -5.21 -1.39
C MET A 28 2.28 -4.10 -0.59
N SER A 29 1.13 -3.65 -1.09
CA SER A 29 0.30 -2.63 -0.45
C SER A 29 0.91 -1.22 -0.38
N GLY A 30 1.81 -0.88 -1.31
CA GLY A 30 2.45 0.44 -1.35
C GLY A 30 3.49 0.66 -0.25
N GLY A 31 4.02 -0.41 0.34
CA GLY A 31 4.99 -0.34 1.43
C GLY A 31 6.39 0.11 1.01
N ASP A 32 7.25 0.27 2.00
CA ASP A 32 8.65 0.63 1.82
C ASP A 32 9.58 -0.13 2.81
N LEU A 33 10.72 0.46 3.19
CA LEU A 33 11.70 -0.14 4.10
C LEU A 33 12.01 0.76 5.32
N ASP A 34 11.10 1.67 5.69
CA ASP A 34 11.26 2.58 6.82
C ASP A 34 10.86 1.97 8.18
N GLY A 35 10.24 0.78 8.14
CA GLY A 35 9.73 0.07 9.32
C GLY A 35 8.83 -1.13 9.00
N ASP A 36 8.46 -1.31 7.73
CA ASP A 36 7.56 -2.38 7.29
C ASP A 36 8.05 -3.78 7.65
N THR A 37 7.07 -4.65 7.89
CA THR A 37 7.29 -6.07 8.17
C THR A 37 6.58 -6.92 7.13
N PHE A 38 7.23 -8.02 6.75
CA PHE A 38 6.74 -8.89 5.70
C PHE A 38 6.34 -10.24 6.28
N TRP A 39 5.18 -10.73 5.84
CA TRP A 39 4.80 -12.11 6.11
C TRP A 39 5.55 -13.03 5.15
N ILE A 40 6.32 -13.97 5.70
CA ILE A 40 7.13 -14.91 4.94
C ILE A 40 6.73 -16.32 5.35
N SER A 41 6.37 -17.13 4.37
CA SER A 41 6.09 -18.55 4.57
C SER A 41 6.88 -19.40 3.59
N ASN A 42 7.50 -20.46 4.12
CA ASN A 42 8.08 -21.54 3.32
C ASN A 42 7.22 -22.81 3.36
N ASP A 43 5.99 -22.72 3.88
CA ASP A 43 5.04 -23.83 3.89
C ASP A 43 4.53 -24.08 2.47
N PRO A 44 4.79 -25.25 1.86
CA PRO A 44 4.32 -25.56 0.50
C PRO A 44 2.81 -25.46 0.32
N GLN A 45 2.01 -25.58 1.38
CA GLN A 45 0.55 -25.45 1.32
C GLN A 45 0.10 -23.99 1.16
N LEU A 46 0.96 -23.03 1.50
CA LEU A 46 0.68 -21.60 1.46
C LEU A 46 1.42 -20.89 0.32
N ILE A 47 2.18 -21.63 -0.50
CA ILE A 47 2.84 -21.09 -1.68
C ILE A 47 1.88 -21.18 -2.87
N PHE A 48 1.47 -20.01 -3.37
CA PHE A 48 0.61 -19.90 -4.54
C PHE A 48 1.35 -20.31 -5.82
N GLN A 49 0.61 -20.85 -6.80
CA GLN A 49 1.18 -21.25 -8.10
C GLN A 49 1.48 -20.06 -9.01
N THR A 50 0.78 -18.94 -8.79
CA THR A 50 0.85 -17.72 -9.58
C THR A 50 0.89 -16.52 -8.64
N ASN A 51 1.66 -15.51 -9.02
CA ASN A 51 1.59 -14.20 -8.39
C ASN A 51 0.41 -13.43 -8.95
N GLU A 52 -0.25 -12.65 -8.11
CA GLU A 52 -1.20 -11.64 -8.56
C GLU A 52 -0.42 -10.41 -9.06
N GLU A 53 -1.02 -9.68 -9.99
CA GLU A 53 -0.46 -8.40 -10.42
C GLU A 53 -0.53 -7.40 -9.26
N PRO A 54 0.57 -6.69 -8.96
CA PRO A 54 0.58 -5.64 -7.94
C PRO A 54 -0.46 -4.56 -8.26
N PHE A 55 -1.03 -3.98 -7.20
CA PHE A 55 -1.95 -2.87 -7.37
C PHE A 55 -1.22 -1.62 -7.90
N ASP A 56 -1.88 -0.87 -8.78
CA ASP A 56 -1.33 0.34 -9.37
C ASP A 56 -1.78 1.57 -8.57
N TYR A 57 -0.82 2.20 -7.91
CA TYR A 57 -1.01 3.39 -7.08
C TYR A 57 -0.68 4.70 -7.85
N HIS A 58 -0.39 4.61 -9.16
CA HIS A 58 0.07 5.76 -9.95
C HIS A 58 -0.91 6.93 -9.95
N ASP A 59 -2.22 6.65 -10.03
CA ASP A 59 -3.25 7.68 -10.01
C ASP A 59 -3.19 8.53 -8.73
N GLN A 60 -2.97 7.90 -7.57
CA GLN A 60 -2.89 8.58 -6.28
C GLN A 60 -1.61 9.42 -6.17
N ALA A 61 -0.48 8.89 -6.64
CA ALA A 61 0.78 9.63 -6.66
C ALA A 61 0.70 10.87 -7.56
N VAL A 62 0.03 10.77 -8.72
CA VAL A 62 -0.16 11.89 -9.64
C VAL A 62 -1.03 12.99 -9.03
N GLU A 63 -2.12 12.64 -8.35
CA GLU A 63 -2.97 13.63 -7.69
C GLU A 63 -2.23 14.32 -6.53
N ALA A 64 -1.50 13.56 -5.71
CA ALA A 64 -0.67 14.13 -4.64
C ALA A 64 0.41 15.09 -5.18
N GLU A 65 1.04 14.75 -6.32
CA GLU A 65 2.03 15.62 -6.95
C GLU A 65 1.40 16.92 -7.49
N LYS A 66 0.20 16.83 -8.09
CA LYS A 66 -0.54 18.02 -8.54
C LYS A 66 -0.89 18.95 -7.38
N GLU A 67 -1.37 18.40 -6.26
CA GLU A 67 -1.67 19.18 -5.06
C GLU A 67 -0.41 19.83 -4.48
N ALA A 68 0.69 19.08 -4.40
CA ALA A 68 1.97 19.60 -3.95
C ALA A 68 2.44 20.76 -4.85
N GLN A 69 2.34 20.62 -6.17
CA GLN A 69 2.68 21.66 -7.14
C GLN A 69 1.81 22.91 -6.99
N MET A 70 0.49 22.76 -6.81
CA MET A 70 -0.42 23.89 -6.57
C MET A 70 -0.04 24.66 -5.29
N ASN A 71 0.48 23.95 -4.29
CA ASN A 71 0.79 24.51 -2.98
C ASN A 71 2.27 24.92 -2.80
N MET A 72 3.16 24.68 -3.79
CA MET A 72 4.61 24.90 -3.66
C MET A 72 5.04 26.27 -3.14
N ASN A 73 4.26 27.33 -3.42
CA ASN A 73 4.57 28.70 -3.02
C ASN A 73 3.59 29.29 -1.99
N LYS A 74 2.69 28.46 -1.43
CA LYS A 74 1.71 28.92 -0.45
C LYS A 74 2.40 29.11 0.90
N GLN A 75 2.31 30.32 1.46
CA GLN A 75 2.76 30.55 2.83
C GLN A 75 1.74 29.92 3.79
N LEU A 76 2.16 28.89 4.52
CA LEU A 76 1.30 28.18 5.47
C LEU A 76 0.98 29.08 6.68
N THR A 77 -0.30 29.13 7.01
CA THR A 77 -0.84 29.88 8.15
C THR A 77 -1.45 28.92 9.18
N ILE A 78 -1.77 29.43 10.37
CA ILE A 78 -2.49 28.64 11.38
C ILE A 78 -3.89 28.25 10.90
N ASP A 79 -4.53 29.07 10.06
CA ASP A 79 -5.85 28.78 9.50
C ASP A 79 -5.79 27.57 8.55
N ASP A 80 -4.68 27.41 7.80
CA ASP A 80 -4.45 26.22 6.97
C ASP A 80 -4.31 24.95 7.81
N VAL A 81 -3.63 25.05 8.96
CA VAL A 81 -3.53 23.93 9.91
C VAL A 81 -4.90 23.58 10.47
N CYS A 82 -5.69 24.57 10.89
CA CYS A 82 -7.05 24.35 11.39
C CYS A 82 -7.95 23.71 10.31
N HIS A 83 -7.85 24.18 9.06
CA HIS A 83 -8.61 23.62 7.95
C HIS A 83 -8.23 22.16 7.69
N PHE A 84 -6.92 21.87 7.64
CA PHE A 84 -6.42 20.50 7.48
C PHE A 84 -6.96 19.56 8.57
N PHE A 85 -7.02 19.99 9.83
CA PHE A 85 -7.60 19.15 10.88
C PHE A 85 -9.09 18.86 10.68
N VAL A 86 -9.86 19.83 10.19
CA VAL A 86 -11.29 19.63 9.88
C VAL A 86 -11.42 18.65 8.71
N GLU A 87 -10.68 18.87 7.63
CA GLU A 87 -10.67 17.97 6.46
C GLU A 87 -10.25 16.55 6.85
N TYR A 88 -9.20 16.41 7.66
CA TYR A 88 -8.73 15.12 8.17
C TYR A 88 -9.82 14.39 8.95
N ILE A 89 -10.52 15.08 9.86
CA ILE A 89 -11.60 14.48 10.65
C ILE A 89 -12.78 14.07 9.75
N GLU A 90 -13.12 14.87 8.75
CA GLU A 90 -14.19 14.56 7.79
C GLU A 90 -13.81 13.39 6.87
N ALA A 91 -12.52 13.28 6.52
CA ALA A 91 -11.98 12.26 5.64
C ALA A 91 -11.59 10.95 6.37
N ASP A 92 -11.60 10.91 7.71
CA ASP A 92 -11.24 9.73 8.51
C ASP A 92 -12.29 8.62 8.39
N ASN A 93 -12.25 7.92 7.27
CA ASN A 93 -13.17 6.84 6.91
C ASN A 93 -12.45 5.50 6.68
N LEU A 94 -11.14 5.43 6.95
CA LEU A 94 -10.30 4.28 6.63
C LEU A 94 -10.85 2.98 7.24
N GLY A 95 -11.24 3.03 8.51
CA GLY A 95 -11.84 1.87 9.19
C GLY A 95 -13.19 1.45 8.59
N ILE A 96 -13.97 2.39 8.06
CA ILE A 96 -15.25 2.09 7.38
C ILE A 96 -14.95 1.42 6.03
N VAL A 97 -14.00 1.94 5.26
CA VAL A 97 -13.57 1.38 3.98
C VAL A 97 -13.05 -0.05 4.18
N ALA A 98 -12.16 -0.26 5.15
CA ALA A 98 -11.59 -1.57 5.48
C ALA A 98 -12.66 -2.61 5.85
N ASN A 99 -13.56 -2.26 6.77
CA ASN A 99 -14.64 -3.15 7.20
C ASN A 99 -15.62 -3.47 6.07
N THR A 100 -15.93 -2.47 5.24
CA THR A 100 -16.81 -2.65 4.07
C THR A 100 -16.14 -3.55 3.03
N HIS A 101 -14.84 -3.39 2.80
CA HIS A 101 -14.07 -4.24 1.91
C HIS A 101 -14.11 -5.70 2.37
N MET A 102 -13.87 -5.95 3.67
CA MET A 102 -13.96 -7.31 4.23
C MET A 102 -15.37 -7.91 4.08
N ALA A 103 -16.42 -7.12 4.35
CA ALA A 103 -17.80 -7.58 4.22
C ALA A 103 -18.15 -7.96 2.77
N PHE A 104 -17.75 -7.17 1.78
CA PHE A 104 -17.96 -7.52 0.38
C PHE A 104 -17.11 -8.71 -0.08
N ALA A 105 -15.86 -8.79 0.37
CA ALA A 105 -14.98 -9.91 0.05
C ALA A 105 -15.50 -11.25 0.58
N ASP A 106 -16.24 -11.25 1.70
CA ASP A 106 -16.89 -12.43 2.26
C ASP A 106 -18.20 -12.79 1.53
N GLN A 107 -18.95 -11.80 1.07
CA GLN A 107 -20.31 -11.99 0.53
C GLN A 107 -20.38 -12.21 -0.98
N LEU A 108 -19.43 -11.70 -1.75
CA LEU A 108 -19.46 -11.73 -3.21
C LEU A 108 -18.66 -12.93 -3.74
N ASP A 109 -19.15 -13.55 -4.82
CA ASP A 109 -18.53 -14.75 -5.41
C ASP A 109 -17.08 -14.51 -5.87
N ASP A 110 -16.77 -13.30 -6.36
CA ASP A 110 -15.42 -12.89 -6.78
C ASP A 110 -14.54 -12.41 -5.61
N GLY A 111 -15.07 -12.41 -4.39
CA GLY A 111 -14.39 -12.01 -3.17
C GLY A 111 -13.69 -10.64 -3.27
N CYS A 112 -12.41 -10.59 -2.88
CA CYS A 112 -11.59 -9.38 -2.92
C CYS A 112 -11.32 -8.86 -4.35
N LYS A 113 -11.60 -9.66 -5.38
CA LYS A 113 -11.46 -9.27 -6.79
C LYS A 113 -12.74 -8.66 -7.36
N SER A 114 -13.82 -8.61 -6.58
CA SER A 114 -15.06 -7.92 -6.99
C SER A 114 -14.80 -6.43 -7.27
N GLU A 115 -15.60 -5.86 -8.17
CA GLU A 115 -15.50 -4.43 -8.52
C GLU A 115 -15.65 -3.52 -7.28
N GLN A 116 -16.51 -3.92 -6.35
CA GLN A 116 -16.73 -3.23 -5.08
C GLN A 116 -15.47 -3.23 -4.21
N CYS A 117 -14.82 -4.38 -4.05
CA CYS A 117 -13.57 -4.49 -3.30
C CYS A 117 -12.44 -3.70 -3.98
N LEU A 118 -12.28 -3.80 -5.30
CA LEU A 118 -11.26 -3.05 -6.04
C LEU A 118 -11.46 -1.53 -5.92
N LYS A 119 -12.71 -1.06 -5.93
CA LYS A 119 -13.02 0.35 -5.70
C LYS A 119 -12.65 0.80 -4.28
N LEU A 120 -12.97 -0.01 -3.28
CA LEU A 120 -12.63 0.28 -1.89
C LEU A 120 -11.12 0.24 -1.64
N ALA A 121 -10.40 -0.69 -2.29
CA ALA A 121 -8.94 -0.76 -2.23
C ALA A 121 -8.26 0.49 -2.80
N ARG A 122 -8.85 1.17 -3.80
CA ARG A 122 -8.34 2.48 -4.29
C ARG A 122 -8.55 3.63 -3.30
N MET A 123 -9.47 3.48 -2.35
CA MET A 123 -9.83 4.49 -1.35
C MET A 123 -9.15 4.26 0.00
N HIS A 124 -8.56 3.09 0.19
CA HIS A 124 -7.85 2.68 1.39
C HIS A 124 -6.36 3.03 1.24
#